data_AF-A0A1G1VB77-F1
#
_entry.id   AF-A0A1G1VB77-F1
#
_cell.length_a   1.000
_cell.length_b   1.000
_cell.length_c   1.000
_cell.angle_alpha   90.00
_cell.angle_beta   90.00
_cell.angle_gamma   90.00
#
_symmetry.space_group_name_H-M   'P 1'
#
loop_
_entity.id
_entity.type
_entity.pdbx_description
1 polymer ?
#
loop_
_entity_poly.entity_id
_entity_poly.type
_entity_poly.pdbx_seq_one_letter_code
_entity_poly.pdbx_strand_id
1 'polypeptide(L)'
;MPRLIPKETRQKIITLRQKGWSLPEIKKETSVGQTTVFRYIQGVEILPEYLQFWKGKQGGSIKRMEIAKKNAALQAKRLVSRISKKEKSIFLSALYWGEGNKKDFIFTNSDPEMIQVFTRGLIKLFGVSKDDFKVSIRIFEDLDRNKSLKFWSRITGVPIKKFVSVNVLSGKKSGKLEYGMCRVRIKKGGNMLKYISAIRREVVAHF
;
A
#
# COMPACT_ATOMS: atom_id res chain seq x y z
N MET A 1 -31.13 16.02 -27.75
CA MET A 1 -32.12 15.96 -26.65
C MET A 1 -32.21 14.52 -26.14
N PRO A 2 -32.25 14.25 -24.82
CA PRO A 2 -32.46 12.89 -24.35
C PRO A 2 -33.85 12.43 -24.80
N ARG A 3 -33.92 11.27 -25.50
CA ARG A 3 -35.20 10.64 -25.88
C ARG A 3 -36.05 10.47 -24.61
N LEU A 4 -37.19 11.14 -24.57
CA LEU A 4 -38.18 11.01 -23.52
C LEU A 4 -38.76 9.58 -23.59
N ILE A 5 -38.61 8.82 -22.51
CA ILE A 5 -39.23 7.48 -22.40
C ILE A 5 -40.74 7.63 -22.16
N PRO A 6 -41.57 6.65 -22.54
CA PRO A 6 -43.01 6.69 -22.30
C PRO A 6 -43.35 6.92 -20.82
N LYS A 7 -44.46 7.63 -20.56
CA LYS A 7 -44.92 7.95 -19.19
C LYS A 7 -45.12 6.69 -18.35
N GLU A 8 -45.63 5.62 -18.95
CA GLU A 8 -45.80 4.32 -18.30
C GLU A 8 -44.47 3.69 -17.88
N THR A 9 -43.45 3.74 -18.75
CA THR A 9 -42.11 3.25 -18.43
C THR A 9 -41.49 4.05 -17.28
N ARG A 10 -41.67 5.37 -17.27
CA ARG A 10 -41.25 6.23 -16.16
C ARG A 10 -41.95 5.85 -14.86
N GLN A 11 -43.26 5.64 -14.89
CA GLN A 11 -44.02 5.23 -13.71
C GLN A 11 -43.56 3.87 -13.20
N LYS A 12 -43.33 2.89 -14.10
CA LYS A 12 -42.78 1.58 -13.76
C LYS A 12 -41.42 1.70 -13.05
N ILE A 13 -40.51 2.55 -13.55
CA ILE A 13 -39.20 2.81 -12.91
C ILE A 13 -39.37 3.33 -11.46
N ILE A 14 -40.26 4.32 -11.26
CA ILE A 14 -40.50 4.91 -9.94
C ILE A 14 -41.11 3.88 -8.99
N THR A 15 -42.14 3.14 -9.43
CA THR A 15 -42.79 2.11 -8.61
C THR A 15 -41.81 1.00 -8.22
N LEU A 16 -40.98 0.52 -9.15
CA LEU A 16 -39.96 -0.49 -8.83
C LEU A 16 -38.95 0.06 -7.82
N ARG A 17 -38.55 1.33 -7.96
CA ARG A 17 -37.66 1.98 -7.01
C ARG A 17 -38.28 2.06 -5.62
N GLN A 18 -39.53 2.53 -5.50
CA GLN A 18 -40.29 2.58 -4.24
C GLN A 18 -40.37 1.21 -3.55
N LYS A 19 -40.42 0.12 -4.33
CA LYS A 19 -40.40 -1.27 -3.85
C LYS A 19 -39.01 -1.79 -3.44
N GLY A 20 -37.98 -0.94 -3.41
CA GLY A 20 -36.62 -1.36 -3.03
C GLY A 20 -35.85 -2.09 -4.13
N TRP A 21 -36.17 -1.85 -5.41
CA TRP A 21 -35.35 -2.37 -6.51
C TRP A 21 -34.13 -1.46 -6.73
N SER A 22 -32.99 -2.09 -6.98
CA SER A 22 -31.72 -1.45 -7.30
C SER A 22 -31.67 -1.03 -8.76
N LEU A 23 -30.78 -0.10 -9.09
CA LEU A 23 -30.60 0.38 -10.46
C LEU A 23 -30.38 -0.76 -11.48
N PRO A 24 -29.52 -1.78 -11.22
CA PRO A 24 -29.33 -2.88 -12.16
C PRO A 24 -30.59 -3.73 -12.36
N GLU A 25 -31.37 -3.94 -11.30
CA GLU A 25 -32.63 -4.70 -11.37
C GLU A 25 -33.68 -3.94 -12.20
N ILE A 26 -33.84 -2.63 -11.97
CA ILE A 26 -34.76 -1.78 -12.74
C ILE A 26 -34.35 -1.71 -14.21
N LYS A 27 -33.05 -1.56 -14.49
CA LYS A 27 -32.51 -1.60 -15.86
C LYS A 27 -32.87 -2.91 -16.56
N LYS A 28 -32.66 -4.05 -15.90
CA LYS A 28 -32.97 -5.38 -16.44
C LYS A 28 -34.47 -5.55 -16.71
N GLU A 29 -35.31 -5.08 -15.80
CA GLU A 29 -36.77 -5.23 -15.84
C GLU A 29 -37.47 -4.29 -16.84
N THR A 30 -36.87 -3.15 -17.14
CA THR A 30 -37.46 -2.13 -18.02
C THR A 30 -36.78 -2.04 -19.38
N SER A 31 -35.62 -2.70 -19.55
CA SER A 31 -34.74 -2.58 -20.72
C SER A 31 -34.31 -1.14 -21.03
N VAL A 32 -34.49 -0.21 -20.09
CA VAL A 32 -34.10 1.20 -20.22
C VAL A 32 -32.61 1.37 -19.89
N GLY A 33 -31.92 2.23 -20.63
CA GLY A 33 -30.51 2.55 -20.40
C GLY A 33 -30.22 3.01 -18.96
N GLN A 34 -29.08 2.59 -18.41
CA GLN A 34 -28.67 2.83 -17.03
C GLN A 34 -28.75 4.30 -16.60
N THR A 35 -28.23 5.22 -17.43
CA THR A 35 -28.24 6.66 -17.16
C THR A 35 -29.65 7.22 -17.09
N THR A 36 -30.57 6.69 -17.89
CA THR A 36 -31.97 7.11 -17.89
C THR A 36 -32.69 6.60 -16.65
N VAL A 37 -32.49 5.33 -16.27
CA VAL A 37 -33.01 4.79 -15.00
C VAL A 37 -32.50 5.62 -13.83
N PHE A 38 -31.18 5.87 -13.77
CA PHE A 38 -30.54 6.65 -12.71
C PHE A 38 -31.21 8.01 -12.51
N ARG A 39 -31.51 8.72 -13.61
CA ARG A 39 -32.15 10.03 -13.60
C ARG A 39 -33.53 10.00 -12.92
N TYR A 40 -34.34 8.98 -13.21
CA TYR A 40 -35.71 8.89 -12.70
C TYR A 40 -35.84 8.31 -11.29
N ILE A 41 -34.80 7.63 -10.78
CA ILE A 41 -34.79 7.11 -9.42
C ILE A 41 -34.18 8.08 -8.39
N GLN A 42 -33.60 9.21 -8.84
CA GLN A 42 -33.08 10.23 -7.93
C GLN A 42 -34.21 10.81 -7.08
N GLY A 43 -33.99 10.88 -5.76
CA GLY A 43 -34.96 11.44 -4.82
C GLY A 43 -36.22 10.59 -4.58
N VAL A 44 -36.34 9.41 -5.20
CA VAL A 44 -37.46 8.50 -4.93
C VAL A 44 -37.22 7.77 -3.61
N GLU A 45 -38.08 8.04 -2.64
CA GLU A 45 -38.08 7.36 -1.34
C GLU A 45 -38.58 5.92 -1.46
N ILE A 46 -38.00 5.04 -0.65
CA ILE A 46 -38.42 3.64 -0.54
C ILE A 46 -39.58 3.58 0.44
N LEU A 47 -40.67 2.89 0.09
CA LEU A 47 -41.82 2.80 0.98
C LEU A 47 -41.45 2.03 2.26
N PRO A 48 -42.03 2.39 3.43
CA PRO A 48 -41.66 1.83 4.73
C PRO A 48 -41.63 0.30 4.76
N GLU A 49 -42.61 -0.35 4.14
CA GLU A 49 -42.76 -1.81 4.08
C GLU A 49 -41.64 -2.52 3.30
N TYR A 50 -40.92 -1.81 2.41
CA TYR A 50 -39.80 -2.36 1.64
C TYR A 50 -38.42 -1.96 2.18
N LEU A 51 -38.35 -1.18 3.27
CA LEU A 51 -37.08 -0.68 3.81
C LEU A 51 -36.14 -1.80 4.27
N GLN A 52 -36.66 -2.85 4.91
CA GLN A 52 -35.85 -3.98 5.38
C GLN A 52 -35.23 -4.75 4.21
N PHE A 53 -36.01 -5.03 3.18
CA PHE A 53 -35.56 -5.68 1.95
C PHE A 53 -34.50 -4.82 1.23
N TRP A 54 -34.75 -3.52 1.10
CA TRP A 54 -33.80 -2.58 0.49
C TRP A 54 -32.47 -2.52 1.25
N LYS A 55 -32.51 -2.42 2.59
CA LYS A 55 -31.31 -2.45 3.45
C LYS A 55 -30.56 -3.78 3.34
N GLY A 56 -31.26 -4.90 3.20
CA GLY A 56 -30.63 -6.23 3.01
C GLY A 56 -29.78 -6.34 1.75
N LYS A 57 -30.09 -5.55 0.71
CA LYS A 57 -29.30 -5.47 -0.54
C LYS A 57 -28.09 -4.53 -0.43
N GLN A 58 -28.03 -3.69 0.60
CA GLN A 58 -26.93 -2.76 0.83
C GLN A 58 -25.72 -3.47 1.48
N GLY A 59 -24.52 -2.95 1.25
CA GLY A 59 -23.30 -3.47 1.88
C GLY A 59 -22.76 -4.78 1.29
N GLY A 60 -23.35 -5.32 0.22
CA GLY A 60 -22.82 -6.50 -0.48
C GLY A 60 -21.38 -6.30 -0.99
N SER A 61 -21.03 -5.08 -1.43
CA SER A 61 -19.66 -4.74 -1.81
C SER A 61 -18.71 -4.75 -0.61
N ILE A 62 -19.12 -4.21 0.54
CA ILE A 62 -18.33 -4.23 1.78
C ILE A 62 -18.13 -5.67 2.25
N LYS A 63 -19.19 -6.49 2.27
CA LYS A 63 -19.11 -7.92 2.63
C LYS A 63 -18.18 -8.68 1.68
N ARG A 64 -18.28 -8.48 0.37
CA ARG A 64 -17.38 -9.10 -0.62
C ARG A 64 -15.93 -8.66 -0.43
N MET A 65 -15.70 -7.38 -0.16
CA MET A 65 -14.38 -6.83 0.16
C MET A 65 -13.79 -7.48 1.41
N GLU A 66 -14.57 -7.59 2.49
CA GLU A 66 -14.13 -8.23 3.73
C GLU A 66 -13.83 -9.72 3.54
N ILE A 67 -14.66 -10.44 2.77
CA ILE A 67 -14.40 -11.84 2.40
C ILE A 67 -13.10 -11.94 1.59
N ALA A 68 -12.92 -11.09 0.57
CA ALA A 68 -11.72 -11.06 -0.25
C ALA A 68 -10.46 -10.77 0.58
N LYS A 69 -10.54 -9.81 1.51
CA LYS A 69 -9.46 -9.47 2.44
C LYS A 69 -9.08 -10.64 3.34
N LYS A 70 -10.07 -11.33 3.91
CA LYS A 70 -9.85 -12.54 4.73
C LYS A 70 -9.21 -13.67 3.92
N ASN A 71 -9.71 -13.90 2.71
CA ASN A 71 -9.16 -14.92 1.82
C ASN A 71 -7.72 -14.61 1.42
N ALA A 72 -7.42 -13.36 1.05
CA ALA A 72 -6.07 -12.92 0.73
C ALA A 72 -5.11 -13.09 1.93
N ALA A 73 -5.55 -12.72 3.14
CA ALA A 73 -4.75 -12.91 4.36
C ALA A 73 -4.46 -14.39 4.64
N LEU A 74 -5.44 -15.27 4.44
CA LEU A 74 -5.26 -16.72 4.61
C LEU A 74 -4.30 -17.30 3.57
N GLN A 75 -4.43 -16.89 2.31
CA GLN A 75 -3.51 -17.30 1.24
C GLN A 75 -2.09 -16.84 1.52
N ALA A 76 -1.90 -15.57 1.91
CA ALA A 76 -0.60 -15.03 2.29
C ALA A 76 0.02 -15.78 3.48
N LYS A 77 -0.78 -16.09 4.51
CA LYS A 77 -0.32 -16.87 5.67
C LYS A 77 0.16 -18.27 5.28
N ARG A 78 -0.52 -18.92 4.34
CA ARG A 78 -0.11 -20.24 3.82
C ARG A 78 1.18 -20.15 3.02
N LEU A 79 1.26 -19.17 2.13
CA LEU A 79 2.44 -18.92 1.29
C LEU A 79 3.69 -18.60 2.13
N VAL A 80 3.55 -17.77 3.16
CA VAL A 80 4.66 -17.24 3.97
C VAL A 80 4.74 -17.91 5.34
N SER A 81 4.34 -19.19 5.44
CA SER A 81 4.28 -19.92 6.72
C SER A 81 5.66 -20.07 7.38
N ARG A 82 6.72 -20.26 6.58
CA ARG A 82 8.14 -20.21 6.98
C ARG A 82 8.95 -19.59 5.85
N ILE A 83 9.91 -18.74 6.22
CA ILE A 83 10.85 -18.15 5.25
C ILE A 83 12.27 -18.62 5.58
N SER A 84 12.85 -19.38 4.65
CA SER A 84 14.21 -19.90 4.71
C SER A 84 15.27 -18.79 4.62
N LYS A 85 16.51 -19.13 4.98
CA LYS A 85 17.65 -18.22 4.80
C LYS A 85 17.82 -17.82 3.33
N LYS A 86 17.65 -18.76 2.39
CA LYS A 86 17.72 -18.53 0.95
C LYS A 86 16.72 -17.48 0.49
N GLU A 87 15.44 -17.66 0.83
CA GLU A 87 14.37 -16.74 0.44
C GLU A 87 14.57 -15.34 1.03
N LYS A 88 15.02 -15.25 2.28
CA LYS A 88 15.36 -13.94 2.89
C LYS A 88 16.53 -13.27 2.17
N SER A 89 17.56 -14.01 1.78
CA SER A 89 18.71 -13.46 1.03
C SER A 89 18.28 -12.96 -0.35
N ILE A 90 17.44 -13.73 -1.06
CA ILE A 90 16.87 -13.32 -2.35
C ILE A 90 16.01 -12.06 -2.17
N PHE A 91 15.13 -12.04 -1.17
CA PHE A 91 14.26 -10.88 -0.89
C PHE A 91 15.06 -9.61 -0.58
N LEU A 92 16.08 -9.67 0.29
CA LEU A 92 16.95 -8.52 0.56
C LEU A 92 17.73 -8.08 -0.68
N SER A 93 18.14 -9.02 -1.52
CA SER A 93 18.84 -8.72 -2.77
C SER A 93 17.90 -8.03 -3.77
N ALA A 94 16.63 -8.45 -3.84
CA ALA A 94 15.60 -7.82 -4.66
C ALA A 94 15.27 -6.39 -4.16
N LEU A 95 15.13 -6.20 -2.84
CA LEU A 95 14.98 -4.86 -2.26
C LEU A 95 16.16 -3.96 -2.62
N TYR A 96 17.39 -4.46 -2.48
CA TYR A 96 18.57 -3.70 -2.86
C TYR A 96 18.64 -3.42 -4.36
N TRP A 97 18.15 -4.33 -5.20
CA TRP A 97 18.10 -4.11 -6.64
C TRP A 97 17.15 -2.96 -7.00
N GLY A 98 16.00 -2.85 -6.32
CA GLY A 98 15.04 -1.76 -6.54
C GLY A 98 15.50 -0.41 -5.95
N GLU A 99 15.96 -0.41 -4.70
CA GLU A 99 16.15 0.82 -3.90
C GLU A 99 17.63 1.14 -3.58
N GLY A 100 18.54 0.23 -3.94
CA GLY A 100 19.95 0.33 -3.62
C GLY A 100 20.76 1.18 -4.60
N ASN A 101 22.00 1.47 -4.22
CA ASN A 101 22.93 2.21 -5.07
C ASN A 101 23.91 1.27 -5.80
N LYS A 102 24.26 1.59 -7.05
CA LYS A 102 25.16 0.76 -7.88
C LYS A 102 26.65 0.90 -7.52
N LYS A 103 27.07 2.00 -6.89
CA LYS A 103 28.48 2.33 -6.63
C LYS A 103 28.90 2.09 -5.18
N ASP A 104 27.99 2.32 -4.25
CA ASP A 104 28.21 2.19 -2.82
C ASP A 104 27.10 1.32 -2.22
N PHE A 105 27.39 0.58 -1.14
CA PHE A 105 26.35 -0.18 -0.43
C PHE A 105 25.46 0.76 0.39
N ILE A 106 24.44 1.32 -0.26
CA ILE A 106 23.49 2.29 0.28
C ILE A 106 22.09 1.81 -0.02
N PHE A 107 21.22 1.88 0.99
CA PHE A 107 19.79 1.66 0.86
C PHE A 107 19.06 2.89 1.41
N THR A 108 18.17 3.49 0.61
CA THR A 108 17.41 4.69 1.01
C THR A 108 15.94 4.47 0.75
N ASN A 109 15.09 4.70 1.74
CA ASN A 109 13.65 4.61 1.58
C ASN A 109 12.92 5.45 2.64
N SER A 110 11.67 5.82 2.38
CA SER A 110 10.79 6.50 3.35
C SER A 110 9.90 5.53 4.14
N ASP A 111 9.73 4.30 3.66
CA ASP A 111 8.97 3.26 4.35
C ASP A 111 9.80 2.70 5.53
N PRO A 112 9.30 2.81 6.78
CA PRO A 112 10.02 2.32 7.95
C PRO A 112 10.14 0.81 8.01
N GLU A 113 9.18 0.06 7.46
CA GLU A 113 9.22 -1.41 7.42
C GLU A 113 10.30 -1.88 6.44
N MET A 114 10.45 -1.23 5.29
CA MET A 114 11.53 -1.53 4.35
C MET A 114 12.91 -1.31 4.98
N ILE A 115 13.12 -0.16 5.63
CA ILE A 115 14.39 0.13 6.32
C ILE A 115 14.64 -0.89 7.46
N GLN A 116 13.60 -1.24 8.22
CA GLN A 116 13.72 -2.18 9.32
C GLN A 116 14.05 -3.60 8.82
N VAL A 117 13.35 -4.10 7.80
CA VAL A 117 13.60 -5.41 7.22
C VAL A 117 15.00 -5.47 6.63
N PHE A 118 15.41 -4.42 5.91
CA PHE A 118 16.74 -4.35 5.33
C PHE A 118 17.84 -4.38 6.40
N THR A 119 17.79 -3.46 7.37
CA THR A 119 18.81 -3.38 8.43
C THR A 119 18.88 -4.63 9.29
N ARG A 120 17.74 -5.18 9.74
CA ARG A 120 17.71 -6.43 10.52
C ARG A 120 18.18 -7.62 9.69
N GLY A 121 17.84 -7.64 8.40
CA GLY A 121 18.27 -8.66 7.46
C GLY A 121 19.79 -8.68 7.30
N LEU A 122 20.42 -7.51 7.15
CA LEU A 122 21.88 -7.39 7.08
C LEU A 122 22.58 -7.94 8.31
N ILE A 123 22.06 -7.64 9.50
CA ILE A 123 22.62 -8.14 10.77
C ILE A 123 22.44 -9.67 10.83
N LYS A 124 21.21 -10.16 10.64
CA LYS A 124 20.88 -11.58 10.91
C LYS A 124 21.39 -12.55 9.85
N LEU A 125 21.44 -12.15 8.57
CA LEU A 125 21.78 -13.05 7.48
C LEU A 125 23.24 -12.92 7.04
N PHE A 126 23.79 -11.71 7.11
CA PHE A 126 25.12 -11.40 6.61
C PHE A 126 26.09 -10.93 7.70
N GLY A 127 25.69 -10.95 8.97
CA GLY A 127 26.57 -10.67 10.10
C GLY A 127 27.08 -9.24 10.17
N VAL A 128 26.40 -8.28 9.52
CA VAL A 128 26.86 -6.89 9.51
C VAL A 128 26.75 -6.29 10.91
N SER A 129 27.83 -5.68 11.40
CA SER A 129 27.79 -4.99 12.69
C SER A 129 26.94 -3.73 12.58
N LYS A 130 26.17 -3.47 13.64
CA LYS A 130 25.39 -2.24 13.77
C LYS A 130 26.27 -0.99 13.78
N ASP A 131 27.53 -1.11 14.18
CA ASP A 131 28.51 -0.01 14.16
C ASP A 131 29.01 0.34 12.75
N ASP A 132 28.82 -0.58 11.79
CA ASP A 132 29.11 -0.32 10.38
C ASP A 132 28.00 0.47 9.68
N PHE A 133 26.84 0.65 10.34
CA PHE A 133 25.74 1.44 9.81
C PHE A 133 26.05 2.94 9.92
N LYS A 134 26.07 3.61 8.78
CA LYS A 134 26.13 5.05 8.64
C LYS A 134 24.76 5.54 8.21
N VAL A 135 23.99 6.02 9.19
CA VAL A 135 22.62 6.50 8.99
C VAL A 135 22.63 8.00 8.73
N SER A 136 21.88 8.42 7.72
CA SER A 136 21.58 9.82 7.45
C SER A 136 20.10 9.94 7.09
N ILE A 137 19.49 11.08 7.38
CA ILE A 137 18.09 11.33 7.03
C ILE A 137 17.98 12.55 6.13
N ARG A 138 16.97 12.55 5.27
CA ARG A 138 16.55 13.70 4.48
C ARG A 138 15.14 14.09 4.92
N ILE A 139 14.99 15.29 5.44
CA ILE A 139 13.72 15.82 5.92
C ILE A 139 13.35 17.08 5.13
N PHE A 140 12.10 17.52 5.24
CA PHE A 140 11.60 18.74 4.63
C PHE A 140 11.42 19.82 5.70
N GLU A 141 11.41 21.09 5.30
CA GLU A 141 11.33 22.24 6.22
C GLU A 141 10.12 22.20 7.15
N ASP A 142 9.02 21.59 6.71
CA ASP A 142 7.79 21.45 7.50
C ASP A 142 7.78 20.27 8.48
N LEU A 143 8.84 19.46 8.50
CA LEU A 143 8.94 18.28 9.37
C LEU A 143 9.73 18.59 10.65
N ASP A 144 9.27 18.04 11.76
CA ASP A 144 10.01 18.10 13.02
C ASP A 144 11.27 17.22 12.92
N ARG A 145 12.42 17.90 12.93
CA ARG A 145 13.76 17.29 12.90
C ARG A 145 13.99 16.31 14.04
N ASN A 146 13.62 16.66 15.27
CA ASN A 146 13.86 15.84 16.45
C ASN A 146 12.94 14.62 16.47
N LYS A 147 11.67 14.80 16.07
CA LYS A 147 10.71 13.71 15.87
C LYS A 147 11.23 12.72 14.84
N SER A 148 11.73 13.21 13.70
CA SER A 148 12.29 12.39 12.62
C SER A 148 13.53 11.60 13.05
N LEU A 149 14.46 12.25 13.77
CA LEU A 149 15.65 11.61 14.32
C LEU A 149 15.31 10.48 15.31
N LYS A 150 14.42 10.75 16.28
CA LYS A 150 13.97 9.76 17.27
C LYS A 150 13.29 8.57 16.58
N PHE A 151 12.45 8.85 15.59
CA PHE A 151 11.75 7.83 14.81
C PHE A 151 12.75 6.91 14.09
N TRP A 152 13.66 7.45 13.29
CA TRP A 152 14.61 6.64 12.52
C TRP A 152 15.66 5.95 13.40
N SER A 153 16.01 6.55 14.54
CA SER A 153 16.86 5.90 15.54
C SER A 153 16.20 4.64 16.10
N ARG A 154 14.89 4.67 16.38
CA ARG A 154 14.12 3.50 16.80
C ARG A 154 14.05 2.42 15.71
N ILE A 155 13.81 2.82 14.46
CA ILE A 155 13.66 1.88 13.33
C ILE A 155 14.97 1.16 13.00
N THR A 156 16.07 1.91 12.88
CA THR A 156 17.41 1.36 12.55
C THR A 156 18.12 0.76 13.78
N GLY A 157 17.67 1.16 14.98
CA GLY A 157 18.35 0.93 16.24
C GLY A 157 19.62 1.77 16.45
N VAL A 158 20.07 2.54 15.46
CA VAL A 158 21.31 3.33 15.57
C VAL A 158 21.05 4.54 16.46
N PRO A 159 21.87 4.82 17.49
CA PRO A 159 21.71 6.00 18.32
C PRO A 159 21.79 7.30 17.51
N ILE A 160 20.97 8.30 17.82
CA ILE A 160 20.95 9.61 17.13
C ILE A 160 22.35 10.22 17.04
N LYS A 161 23.17 10.11 18.09
CA LYS A 161 24.56 10.62 18.13
C LYS A 161 25.50 9.98 17.09
N LYS A 162 25.12 8.83 16.53
CA LYS A 162 25.87 8.13 15.46
C LYS A 162 25.33 8.44 14.06
N PHE A 163 24.30 9.28 13.93
CA PHE A 163 23.81 9.71 12.63
C PHE A 163 24.83 10.63 11.98
N VAL A 164 25.11 10.41 10.70
CA VAL A 164 26.13 11.12 9.94
C VAL A 164 25.64 12.51 9.51
N SER A 165 24.38 12.63 9.13
CA SER A 165 23.82 13.90 8.68
C SER A 165 22.29 13.92 8.69
N VAL A 166 21.76 15.14 8.78
CA VAL A 166 20.36 15.49 8.54
C VAL A 166 20.37 16.52 7.44
N ASN A 167 19.84 16.18 6.26
CA ASN A 167 19.71 17.12 5.16
C ASN A 167 18.29 17.67 5.17
N VAL A 168 18.14 18.99 5.22
CA VAL A 168 16.84 19.66 5.14
C VAL A 168 16.64 20.09 3.70
N LEU A 169 15.53 19.65 3.10
CA LEU A 169 15.11 19.96 1.74
C LEU A 169 14.00 20.99 1.78
N SER A 170 13.97 21.87 0.77
CA SER A 170 12.92 22.86 0.63
C SER A 170 11.57 22.23 0.27
N GLY A 171 10.50 22.88 0.72
CA GLY A 171 9.11 22.48 0.43
C GLY A 171 8.42 21.71 1.55
N LYS A 172 7.17 21.31 1.29
CA LYS A 172 6.29 20.69 2.30
C LYS A 172 5.93 19.25 1.96
N LYS A 173 6.15 18.33 2.90
CA LYS A 173 5.84 16.89 2.74
C LYS A 173 5.14 16.27 3.95
N SER A 174 4.69 17.06 4.91
CA SER A 174 3.81 16.61 5.98
C SER A 174 2.60 15.85 5.43
N GLY A 175 2.23 14.76 6.08
CA GLY A 175 1.17 13.83 5.62
C GLY A 175 1.56 12.87 4.49
N LYS A 176 2.69 13.08 3.80
CA LYS A 176 3.21 12.14 2.76
C LYS A 176 4.49 11.44 3.19
N LEU A 177 5.40 12.18 3.82
CA LEU A 177 6.69 11.69 4.33
C LEU A 177 6.87 12.18 5.76
N GLU A 178 6.03 11.71 6.68
CA GLU A 178 5.94 12.23 8.05
C GLU A 178 7.29 12.33 8.79
N TYR A 179 8.25 11.45 8.45
CA TYR A 179 9.58 11.40 9.04
C TYR A 179 10.70 11.62 8.00
N GLY A 180 10.36 12.02 6.77
CA GLY A 180 11.29 12.12 5.66
C GLY A 180 11.77 10.76 5.14
N MET A 181 13.00 10.71 4.62
CA MET A 181 13.64 9.51 4.09
C MET A 181 14.85 9.12 4.92
N CYS A 182 15.03 7.83 5.14
CA CYS A 182 16.21 7.28 5.81
C CYS A 182 17.15 6.65 4.80
N ARG A 183 18.43 6.99 4.91
CA ARG A 183 19.52 6.39 4.15
C ARG A 183 20.43 5.63 5.11
N VAL A 184 20.62 4.35 4.84
CA VAL A 184 21.57 3.48 5.53
C VAL A 184 22.70 3.13 4.56
N ARG A 185 23.92 3.56 4.89
CA ARG A 185 25.15 3.16 4.20
C ARG A 185 25.94 2.17 5.06
N ILE A 186 26.54 1.17 4.44
CA ILE A 186 27.42 0.22 5.14
C ILE A 186 28.88 0.62 4.95
N LYS A 187 29.60 0.81 6.06
CA LYS A 187 31.04 1.06 6.06
C LYS A 187 31.75 -0.13 5.41
N LYS A 188 32.68 0.13 4.47
CA LYS A 188 33.39 -0.91 3.71
C LYS A 188 32.46 -1.94 3.02
N GLY A 189 31.25 -1.52 2.63
CA GLY A 189 30.23 -2.42 2.05
C GLY A 189 30.50 -2.97 0.64
N GLY A 190 31.70 -2.78 0.08
CA GLY A 190 32.02 -3.19 -1.29
C GLY A 190 31.91 -4.70 -1.53
N ASN A 191 32.33 -5.54 -0.58
CA ASN A 191 32.16 -7.00 -0.68
C ASN A 191 30.68 -7.40 -0.61
N MET A 192 29.91 -6.73 0.24
CA MET A 192 28.46 -6.97 0.31
C MET A 192 27.76 -6.60 -1.00
N LEU A 193 28.17 -5.49 -1.62
CA LEU A 193 27.64 -5.04 -2.90
C LEU A 193 27.89 -6.06 -4.00
N LYS A 194 29.11 -6.59 -4.09
CA LYS A 194 29.47 -7.66 -5.02
C LYS A 194 28.63 -8.91 -4.77
N TYR A 195 28.47 -9.30 -3.50
CA TYR A 195 27.73 -10.51 -3.14
C TYR A 195 26.23 -10.40 -3.46
N ILE A 196 25.57 -9.31 -3.07
CA ILE A 196 24.15 -9.08 -3.43
C ILE A 196 23.98 -8.99 -4.95
N SER A 197 24.92 -8.35 -5.64
CA SER A 197 24.89 -8.29 -7.11
C SER A 197 25.08 -9.67 -7.76
N ALA A 198 25.84 -10.57 -7.14
CA ALA A 198 25.98 -11.94 -7.59
C ALA A 198 24.68 -12.72 -7.40
N ILE A 199 24.03 -12.61 -6.22
CA ILE A 199 22.70 -13.22 -5.97
C ILE A 199 21.70 -12.77 -7.03
N ARG A 200 21.67 -11.46 -7.36
CA ARG A 200 20.81 -10.93 -8.43
C ARG A 200 21.04 -11.65 -9.76
N ARG A 201 22.30 -11.85 -10.16
CA ARG A 201 22.63 -12.53 -11.43
C ARG A 201 22.14 -13.99 -11.44
N GLU A 202 22.33 -14.71 -10.33
CA GLU A 202 21.80 -16.07 -10.19
C GLU A 202 20.27 -16.08 -10.28
N VAL A 203 19.58 -15.15 -9.62
CA VAL A 203 18.11 -15.04 -9.69
C VAL A 203 17.63 -14.78 -11.12
N VAL A 204 18.31 -13.90 -11.87
CA VAL A 204 17.97 -13.61 -13.28
C VAL A 204 18.08 -14.85 -14.15
N ALA A 205 19.04 -15.76 -13.88
CA ALA A 205 19.20 -16.99 -14.67
C ALA A 205 18.04 -18.00 -14.50
N HIS A 206 17.10 -17.75 -13.60
CA HIS A 206 15.94 -18.62 -13.35
C HIS A 206 14.62 -18.11 -13.96
N PHE A 207 14.63 -16.99 -14.68
CA PHE A 207 13.48 -16.42 -15.38
C PHE A 207 13.79 -16.25 -16.87
#